data_AF-A0A5M3VTC8-F1
#
_entry.id   AF-A0A5M3VTC8-F1
#
_cell.length_a   1.000
_cell.length_b   1.000
_cell.length_c   1.000
_cell.angle_alpha   90.00
_cell.angle_beta   90.00
_cell.angle_gamma   90.00
#
_symmetry.space_group_name_H-M   'P 1'
#
loop_
_entity.id
_entity.type
_entity.pdbx_description
1 polymer ?
#
loop_
_entity_poly.entity_id
_entity_poly.type
_entity_poly.pdbx_seq_one_letter_code
_entity_poly.pdbx_strand_id
1 'polypeptide(L)'
;MHLSGEQSGKNSAAAANVGTPAGAVTRPMTSIDAYLAGGGLGPPDIIKIDVEGYEGFVLRGAAEALAASPTLLFELHPELQANCGCDAGEVLDVVFARYRWVFLVDELNDVLRPCSRADLDKPGAIGLYRSDLVAIGRPEHLAAVRQWHDPS
;
A
#
# COMPACT_ATOMS: atom_id res chain seq x y z
N MET A 1 2.96 18.67 2.10
CA MET A 1 3.15 17.87 0.88
C MET A 1 4.24 18.52 0.05
N HIS A 2 5.34 17.82 -0.18
CA HIS A 2 6.43 18.23 -1.05
C HIS A 2 6.09 17.79 -2.48
N LEU A 3 6.45 18.64 -3.45
CA LEU A 3 6.13 18.43 -4.86
C LEU A 3 7.38 18.01 -5.63
N SER A 4 7.28 16.96 -6.44
CA SER A 4 8.34 16.54 -7.35
C SER A 4 8.31 17.36 -8.64
N GLY A 5 9.47 17.80 -9.09
CA GLY A 5 9.68 18.46 -10.39
C GLY A 5 9.93 17.50 -11.54
N GLU A 6 10.14 16.22 -11.25
CA GLU A 6 10.38 15.19 -12.26
C GLU A 6 9.07 14.56 -12.76
N GLN A 7 8.18 14.22 -11.82
CA GLN A 7 6.96 13.46 -12.12
C GLN A 7 5.83 13.90 -11.19
N SER A 8 4.66 14.23 -11.77
CA SER A 8 3.50 14.71 -10.99
C SER A 8 2.93 13.67 -10.01
N GLY A 9 3.25 12.39 -10.19
CA GLY A 9 2.85 11.29 -9.29
C GLY A 9 3.67 11.16 -8.01
N LYS A 10 4.91 11.69 -7.97
CA LYS A 10 5.88 11.41 -6.88
C LYS A 10 5.88 12.46 -5.76
N ASN A 11 4.70 12.96 -5.41
CA ASN A 11 4.59 13.95 -4.33
C ASN A 11 4.46 13.23 -2.99
N SER A 12 5.12 13.72 -1.95
CA SER A 12 5.19 13.00 -0.68
C SER A 12 5.01 13.90 0.54
N ALA A 13 4.69 13.30 1.68
CA ALA A 13 4.72 13.97 2.97
C ALA A 13 6.16 14.31 3.42
N ALA A 14 7.17 13.61 2.90
CA ALA A 14 8.58 13.85 3.20
C ALA A 14 9.34 14.50 2.02
N ALA A 15 10.16 15.51 2.31
CA ALA A 15 10.99 16.17 1.30
C ALA A 15 12.02 15.23 0.66
N ALA A 16 12.50 14.24 1.41
CA ALA A 16 13.48 13.26 0.92
C ALA A 16 12.91 12.34 -0.18
N ASN A 17 11.59 12.25 -0.31
CA ASN A 17 10.92 11.30 -1.21
C ASN A 17 10.65 11.87 -2.62
N VAL A 18 10.82 13.17 -2.85
CA VAL A 18 10.35 13.83 -4.09
C VAL A 18 11.41 13.95 -5.20
N GLY A 19 12.63 13.46 -4.97
CA GLY A 19 13.74 13.61 -5.92
C GLY A 19 14.09 15.09 -6.14
N THR A 20 14.02 15.57 -7.39
CA THR A 20 14.14 17.01 -7.69
C THR A 20 12.95 17.79 -7.12
N PRO A 21 13.16 18.73 -6.17
CA PRO A 21 12.05 19.50 -5.58
C PRO A 21 11.49 20.54 -6.55
N ALA A 22 10.16 20.61 -6.69
CA ALA A 22 9.46 21.68 -7.41
C ALA A 22 8.74 22.68 -6.48
N GLY A 23 8.56 22.34 -5.21
CA GLY A 23 7.93 23.20 -4.22
C GLY A 23 7.32 22.42 -3.05
N ALA A 24 6.55 23.12 -2.22
CA ALA A 24 5.79 22.51 -1.15
C ALA A 24 4.43 23.21 -1.01
N VAL A 25 3.41 22.42 -0.67
CA VAL A 25 2.06 22.89 -0.38
C VAL A 25 1.56 22.30 0.93
N THR A 26 0.92 23.14 1.74
CA THR A 26 0.21 22.71 2.94
C THR A 26 -1.19 22.26 2.57
N ARG A 27 -1.56 21.04 2.95
CA ARG A 27 -2.90 20.46 2.74
C ARG A 27 -3.39 19.85 4.05
N PRO A 28 -4.67 20.01 4.40
CA PRO A 28 -5.24 19.26 5.51
C PRO A 28 -5.16 17.76 5.21
N MET A 29 -4.88 16.97 6.24
CA MET A 29 -4.87 15.52 6.18
C MET A 29 -6.03 15.00 7.02
N THR A 30 -6.69 13.95 6.53
CA THR A 30 -7.75 13.24 7.24
C THR A 30 -7.47 11.75 7.19
N SER A 31 -8.03 10.99 8.12
CA SER A 31 -8.00 9.54 8.07
C SER A 31 -9.06 9.01 7.10
N ILE A 32 -8.91 7.77 6.63
CA ILE A 32 -9.92 7.10 5.80
C ILE A 32 -11.22 6.96 6.60
N ASP A 33 -11.14 6.53 7.87
CA ASP A 33 -12.32 6.34 8.72
C ASP A 33 -13.09 7.65 8.91
N ALA A 34 -12.40 8.76 9.19
CA ALA A 34 -13.03 10.07 9.32
C ALA A 34 -13.64 10.58 8.01
N TYR A 35 -12.99 10.30 6.88
CA TYR A 35 -13.52 10.65 5.56
C TYR A 35 -14.80 9.87 5.23
N LEU A 36 -14.82 8.56 5.48
CA LEU A 36 -15.98 7.71 5.25
C LEU A 36 -17.15 8.12 6.15
N ALA A 37 -16.88 8.32 7.45
CA ALA A 37 -17.89 8.75 8.42
C ALA A 37 -18.46 10.14 8.07
N GLY A 38 -17.61 11.11 7.74
CA GLY A 38 -18.02 12.46 7.37
C GLY A 38 -18.81 12.52 6.06
N GLY A 39 -18.57 11.59 5.14
CA GLY A 39 -19.29 11.48 3.88
C GLY A 39 -20.56 10.60 3.92
N GLY A 40 -20.82 9.92 5.03
CA GLY A 40 -21.88 8.90 5.10
C GLY A 40 -21.65 7.72 4.15
N LEU A 41 -20.39 7.42 3.85
CA LEU A 41 -19.99 6.35 2.93
C LEU A 41 -19.83 5.03 3.71
N GLY A 42 -20.27 3.94 3.08
CA GLY A 42 -20.00 2.59 3.59
C GLY A 42 -18.52 2.20 3.43
N PRO A 43 -18.10 1.08 4.05
CA PRO A 43 -16.74 0.57 3.87
C PRO A 43 -16.49 0.21 2.40
N PRO A 44 -15.32 0.54 1.83
CA PRO A 44 -14.99 0.21 0.46
C PRO A 44 -14.78 -1.30 0.28
N ASP A 45 -14.97 -1.79 -0.95
CA ASP A 45 -14.61 -3.18 -1.31
C ASP A 45 -13.12 -3.32 -1.62
N ILE A 46 -12.49 -2.26 -2.15
CA ILE A 46 -11.08 -2.22 -2.55
C ILE A 46 -10.48 -0.87 -2.12
N ILE A 47 -9.26 -0.89 -1.59
CA ILE A 47 -8.48 0.31 -1.28
C ILE A 47 -7.13 0.22 -2.00
N LYS A 48 -6.82 1.20 -2.85
CA LYS A 48 -5.47 1.41 -3.37
C LYS A 48 -4.72 2.37 -2.45
N ILE A 49 -3.51 2.02 -2.03
CA ILE A 49 -2.64 2.85 -1.18
C ILE A 49 -1.32 3.08 -1.90
N ASP A 50 -1.15 4.30 -2.41
CA ASP A 50 0.01 4.73 -3.17
C ASP A 50 0.27 6.18 -2.74
N VAL A 51 1.03 6.33 -1.65
CA VAL A 51 1.20 7.60 -0.93
C VAL A 51 2.68 7.91 -0.68
N GLU A 52 3.57 7.32 -1.47
CA GLU A 52 5.01 7.56 -1.53
C GLU A 52 5.64 7.62 -0.11
N GLY A 53 5.38 6.57 0.68
CA GLY A 53 5.97 6.34 1.99
C GLY A 53 5.04 6.53 3.19
N TYR A 54 3.82 7.02 2.99
CA TYR A 54 2.87 7.30 4.08
C TYR A 54 1.93 6.13 4.41
N GLU A 55 2.18 4.93 3.87
CA GLU A 55 1.25 3.79 3.89
C GLU A 55 0.89 3.36 5.33
N GLY A 56 1.86 3.36 6.24
CA GLY A 56 1.63 3.00 7.65
C GLY A 56 0.62 3.91 8.35
N PHE A 57 0.63 5.21 8.06
CA PHE A 57 -0.37 6.14 8.59
C PHE A 57 -1.74 5.94 7.94
N VAL A 58 -1.78 5.63 6.65
CA VAL A 58 -3.04 5.30 5.96
C VAL A 58 -3.70 4.09 6.59
N LEU A 59 -2.95 3.00 6.81
CA LEU A 59 -3.48 1.79 7.46
C LEU A 59 -3.96 2.06 8.88
N ARG A 60 -3.22 2.84 9.68
CA ARG A 60 -3.65 3.26 11.03
C ARG A 60 -4.94 4.09 10.99
N GLY A 61 -5.08 4.97 10.02
CA GLY A 61 -6.27 5.82 9.83
C GLY A 61 -7.44 5.14 9.13
N ALA A 62 -7.33 3.85 8.83
CA ALA A 62 -8.36 3.04 8.16
C ALA A 62 -8.78 1.84 9.02
N ALA A 63 -8.53 1.87 10.33
CA ALA A 63 -8.72 0.72 11.20
C ALA A 63 -10.17 0.21 11.18
N GLU A 64 -11.16 1.11 11.14
CA GLU A 64 -12.58 0.75 11.06
C GLU A 64 -12.93 0.24 9.66
N ALA A 65 -12.48 0.92 8.60
CA ALA A 65 -12.68 0.48 7.21
C ALA A 65 -12.10 -0.93 6.97
N LEU A 66 -10.92 -1.21 7.54
CA LEU A 66 -10.23 -2.50 7.41
C LEU A 66 -10.97 -3.64 8.11
N ALA A 67 -11.88 -3.35 9.06
CA ALA A 67 -12.69 -4.38 9.73
C ALA A 67 -13.65 -5.09 8.75
N ALA A 68 -13.99 -4.45 7.62
CA ALA A 68 -14.77 -5.05 6.54
C ALA A 68 -13.92 -5.86 5.54
N SER A 69 -12.62 -6.03 5.80
CA SER A 69 -11.67 -6.75 4.94
C SER A 69 -11.75 -6.33 3.45
N PRO A 70 -11.57 -5.04 3.12
CA PRO A 70 -11.41 -4.61 1.73
C PRO A 70 -10.18 -5.29 1.11
N THR A 71 -10.18 -5.54 -0.20
CA THR A 71 -8.91 -5.88 -0.87
C THR A 71 -8.00 -4.66 -0.89
N LEU A 72 -6.74 -4.83 -0.50
CA LEU A 72 -5.72 -3.80 -0.58
C LEU A 72 -4.84 -4.02 -1.80
N LEU A 73 -4.54 -2.95 -2.52
CA LEU A 73 -3.41 -2.84 -3.44
C LEU A 73 -2.51 -1.74 -2.89
N PHE A 74 -1.29 -2.05 -2.47
CA PHE A 74 -0.43 -1.08 -1.83
C PHE A 74 1.03 -1.21 -2.22
N GLU A 75 1.71 -0.07 -2.30
CA GLU A 75 3.15 -0.02 -2.54
C GLU A 75 3.90 -0.25 -1.22
N LEU A 76 4.94 -1.06 -1.27
CA LEU A 76 5.92 -1.21 -0.22
C LEU A 76 7.24 -0.60 -0.68
N HIS A 77 7.63 0.51 -0.03
CA HIS A 77 8.89 1.18 -0.30
C HIS A 77 9.60 1.52 1.01
N PRO A 78 10.46 0.62 1.52
CA PRO A 78 11.04 0.77 2.85
C PRO A 78 11.78 2.09 3.09
N GLU A 79 12.52 2.58 2.09
CA GLU A 79 13.21 3.87 2.17
C GLU A 79 12.24 5.06 2.28
N LEU A 80 11.20 5.14 1.43
CA LEU A 80 10.23 6.23 1.50
C LEU A 80 9.43 6.19 2.79
N GLN A 81 9.11 4.98 3.24
CA GLN A 81 8.41 4.75 4.51
C GLN A 81 9.25 5.24 5.67
N ALA A 82 10.53 4.86 5.72
CA ALA A 82 11.47 5.32 6.74
C ALA A 82 11.59 6.86 6.74
N ASN A 83 11.67 7.49 5.57
CA ASN A 83 11.71 8.95 5.43
C ASN A 83 10.43 9.64 5.95
N CYS A 84 9.30 8.94 5.92
CA CYS A 84 8.02 9.38 6.49
C CYS A 84 7.83 8.97 7.96
N GLY A 85 8.80 8.27 8.58
CA GLY A 85 8.69 7.76 9.95
C GLY A 85 7.78 6.52 10.09
N CYS A 86 7.65 5.73 9.03
CA CYS A 86 6.96 4.44 9.02
C CYS A 86 7.98 3.30 8.86
N ASP A 87 7.80 2.22 9.61
CA ASP A 87 8.52 0.97 9.36
C ASP A 87 7.73 0.10 8.37
N ALA A 88 8.40 -0.33 7.29
CA ALA A 88 7.85 -1.27 6.32
C ALA A 88 7.44 -2.60 6.97
N GLY A 89 8.21 -3.06 7.98
CA GLY A 89 7.90 -4.25 8.75
C GLY A 89 6.56 -4.13 9.47
N GLU A 90 6.30 -2.99 10.12
CA GLU A 90 5.02 -2.72 10.79
C GLU A 90 3.85 -2.67 9.79
N VAL A 91 4.06 -2.09 8.61
CA VAL A 91 3.05 -2.09 7.52
C VAL A 91 2.69 -3.52 7.15
N LEU A 92 3.69 -4.38 6.93
CA LEU A 92 3.49 -5.77 6.60
C LEU A 92 2.83 -6.53 7.75
N ASP A 93 3.23 -6.31 9.00
CA ASP A 93 2.63 -6.97 10.16
C ASP A 93 1.14 -6.66 10.29
N VAL A 94 0.74 -5.40 10.07
CA VAL A 94 -0.68 -4.99 10.06
C VAL A 94 -1.47 -5.72 8.97
N VAL A 95 -0.89 -5.88 7.78
CA VAL A 95 -1.51 -6.56 6.64
C VAL A 95 -1.60 -8.07 6.89
N PHE A 96 -0.49 -8.74 7.21
CA PHE A 96 -0.45 -10.19 7.41
C PHE A 96 -1.21 -10.66 8.66
N ALA A 97 -1.45 -9.78 9.64
CA ALA A 97 -2.34 -10.07 10.76
C ALA A 97 -3.83 -10.15 10.35
N ARG A 98 -4.21 -9.60 9.20
CA ARG A 98 -5.61 -9.49 8.74
C ARG A 98 -5.92 -10.31 7.50
N TYR A 99 -4.99 -10.36 6.55
CA TYR A 99 -5.22 -10.91 5.23
C TYR A 99 -4.60 -12.29 5.09
N ARG A 100 -5.42 -13.26 4.69
CA ARG A 100 -4.98 -14.64 4.42
C ARG A 100 -4.29 -14.77 3.07
N TRP A 101 -4.73 -14.01 2.09
CA TRP A 101 -4.22 -14.09 0.72
C TRP A 101 -3.45 -12.82 0.41
N VAL A 102 -2.13 -12.92 0.43
CA VAL A 102 -1.23 -11.81 0.08
C VAL A 102 -0.36 -12.25 -1.08
N PHE A 103 -0.28 -11.38 -2.08
CA PHE A 103 0.48 -11.61 -3.29
C PHE A 103 1.46 -10.46 -3.51
N LEU A 104 2.68 -10.81 -3.92
CA LEU A 104 3.58 -9.88 -4.56
C LEU A 104 3.18 -9.75 -6.03
N VAL A 105 3.08 -8.52 -6.53
CA VAL A 105 2.84 -8.24 -7.94
C VAL A 105 4.16 -8.39 -8.69
N ASP A 106 4.28 -9.41 -9.55
CA ASP A 106 5.41 -9.58 -10.46
C ASP A 106 5.02 -9.03 -11.83
N GLU A 107 5.26 -7.74 -12.02
CA GLU A 107 4.94 -7.02 -13.25
C GLU A 107 5.72 -7.53 -14.47
N LEU A 108 6.93 -8.07 -14.26
CA LEU A 108 7.79 -8.55 -15.35
C LEU A 108 7.23 -9.82 -15.98
N ASN A 109 6.60 -10.67 -15.17
CA ASN A 109 6.04 -11.95 -15.60
C ASN A 109 4.52 -11.94 -15.68
N ASP A 110 3.86 -10.80 -15.41
CA ASP A 110 2.40 -10.65 -15.37
C ASP A 110 1.72 -11.71 -14.48
N VAL A 111 2.25 -11.91 -13.26
CA VAL A 111 1.72 -12.87 -12.29
C VAL A 111 1.62 -12.28 -10.88
N LEU A 112 0.66 -12.80 -10.11
CA LEU A 112 0.53 -12.56 -8.68
C LEU A 112 1.18 -13.72 -7.94
N ARG A 113 2.34 -13.49 -7.34
CA ARG A 113 3.07 -14.53 -6.59
C ARG A 113 2.59 -14.58 -5.15
N PRO A 114 2.02 -15.69 -4.65
CA PRO A 114 1.69 -15.82 -3.24
C PRO A 114 2.94 -15.58 -2.39
N CYS A 115 2.81 -14.80 -1.32
CA CYS A 115 3.91 -14.56 -0.39
C CYS A 115 3.45 -14.69 1.06
N SER A 116 4.35 -15.17 1.91
CA SER A 116 4.20 -15.10 3.35
C SER A 116 4.95 -13.90 3.92
N ARG A 117 4.62 -13.50 5.16
CA ARG A 117 5.35 -12.48 5.89
C ARG A 117 6.86 -12.78 5.94
N ALA A 118 7.22 -14.03 6.18
CA ALA A 118 8.61 -14.47 6.27
C ALA A 118 9.34 -14.48 4.90
N ASP A 119 8.60 -14.58 3.79
CA ASP A 119 9.22 -14.44 2.46
C ASP A 119 9.74 -13.02 2.25
N LEU A 120 9.02 -12.02 2.76
CA LEU A 120 9.35 -10.60 2.59
C LEU A 120 10.49 -10.10 3.49
N ASP A 121 10.87 -10.87 4.52
CA ASP A 121 12.08 -10.58 5.32
C ASP A 121 13.37 -10.99 4.63
N LYS A 122 13.29 -11.83 3.59
CA LYS A 122 14.48 -12.34 2.90
C LYS A 122 15.13 -11.22 2.09
N PRO A 123 16.47 -11.07 2.13
CA PRO A 123 17.17 -10.09 1.32
C PRO A 123 16.78 -10.21 -0.17
N GLY A 124 16.32 -9.11 -0.76
CA GLY A 124 15.91 -9.05 -2.17
C GLY A 124 14.51 -9.59 -2.49
N ALA A 125 13.73 -10.05 -1.50
CA ALA A 125 12.34 -10.47 -1.71
C ALA A 125 11.41 -9.29 -1.95
N ILE A 126 11.63 -8.21 -1.22
CA ILE A 126 11.26 -6.87 -1.62
C ILE A 126 12.47 -6.42 -2.42
N GLY A 127 12.30 -6.13 -3.72
CA GLY A 127 13.41 -5.74 -4.56
C GLY A 127 14.18 -4.56 -3.95
N LEU A 128 15.38 -4.28 -4.47
CA LEU A 128 16.12 -3.03 -4.14
C LEU A 128 15.31 -1.76 -4.48
N TYR A 129 14.15 -1.90 -5.12
CA TYR A 129 13.19 -0.88 -5.48
C TYR A 129 11.77 -1.43 -5.25
N ARG A 130 10.88 -0.56 -4.77
CA ARG A 130 9.41 -0.54 -4.92
C ARG A 130 8.75 -1.88 -5.27
N SER A 131 7.95 -2.43 -4.36
CA SER A 131 7.16 -3.63 -4.63
C SER A 131 5.69 -3.36 -4.37
N ASP A 132 4.84 -3.67 -5.33
CA ASP A 132 3.40 -3.66 -5.13
C ASP A 132 2.92 -5.00 -4.57
N LEU A 133 2.03 -4.93 -3.60
CA LEU A 133 1.37 -6.08 -3.01
C LEU A 133 -0.14 -5.97 -3.13
N VAL A 134 -0.78 -7.11 -3.31
CA VAL A 134 -2.23 -7.25 -3.22
C VAL A 134 -2.57 -8.13 -2.02
N ALA A 135 -3.31 -7.58 -1.06
CA ALA A 135 -3.85 -8.32 0.07
C ALA A 135 -5.36 -8.49 -0.12
N ILE A 136 -5.80 -9.71 -0.42
CA ILE A 136 -7.19 -10.00 -0.78
C ILE A 136 -7.99 -10.34 0.48
N GLY A 137 -9.02 -9.54 0.75
CA GLY A 137 -9.91 -9.74 1.89
C GLY A 137 -11.13 -10.62 1.58
N ARG A 138 -11.42 -10.88 0.29
CA ARG A 138 -12.68 -11.50 -0.13
C ARG A 138 -12.51 -12.66 -1.12
N PRO A 139 -13.24 -13.78 -0.96
CA PRO A 139 -13.13 -14.93 -1.86
C PRO A 139 -13.45 -14.61 -3.33
N GLU A 140 -14.45 -13.76 -3.58
CA GLU A 140 -14.85 -13.35 -4.92
C GLU A 140 -13.75 -12.54 -5.63
N HIS A 141 -13.01 -11.72 -4.90
CA HIS A 141 -11.85 -11.00 -5.43
C HIS A 141 -10.70 -11.96 -5.75
N LEU A 142 -10.47 -12.98 -4.90
CA LEU A 142 -9.47 -14.03 -5.17
C LEU A 142 -9.79 -14.81 -6.45
N ALA A 143 -11.07 -15.14 -6.65
CA ALA A 143 -11.53 -15.81 -7.85
C ALA A 143 -11.36 -14.92 -9.11
N ALA A 144 -11.66 -13.62 -8.98
CA ALA A 144 -11.51 -12.66 -10.07
C ALA A 144 -10.06 -12.53 -10.57
N VAL A 145 -9.07 -12.75 -9.70
CA VAL A 145 -7.65 -12.67 -10.07
C VAL A 145 -6.99 -14.02 -10.37
N ARG A 146 -7.78 -15.10 -10.49
CA ARG A 146 -7.27 -16.47 -10.62
C ARG A 146 -6.26 -16.66 -11.75
N GLN A 147 -6.52 -16.05 -12.91
CA GLN A 147 -5.64 -16.19 -14.07
C GLN A 147 -4.19 -15.73 -13.83
N TRP A 148 -3.95 -14.88 -12.82
CA TRP A 148 -2.62 -14.36 -12.52
C TRP A 148 -1.91 -15.10 -11.37
N HIS A 149 -2.62 -15.83 -10.49
CA HIS A 149 -2.00 -16.58 -9.38
C HIS A 149 -2.04 -18.10 -9.51
N ASP A 150 -2.84 -18.61 -10.46
CA ASP A 150 -2.95 -20.02 -10.83
C ASP A 150 -2.96 -20.14 -12.37
N PRO A 151 -1.88 -19.72 -13.06
CA PRO A 151 -1.81 -19.82 -14.52
C PRO A 151 -1.65 -21.30 -14.91
N SER A 152 -2.64 -21.83 -15.62
CA SER A 152 -2.63 -23.17 -16.21
C SER A 152 -1.57 -23.34 -17.29
#